data_AF-A0A945BKW8-F1
#
_entry.id   AF-A0A945BKW8-F1
#
_cell.length_a   1.000
_cell.length_b   1.000
_cell.length_c   1.000
_cell.angle_alpha   90.00
_cell.angle_beta   90.00
_cell.angle_gamma   90.00
#
_symmetry.space_group_name_H-M   'P 1'
#
loop_
_entity.id
_entity.type
_entity.pdbx_description
1 polymer ?
#
loop_
_entity_poly.entity_id
_entity_poly.type
_entity_poly.pdbx_seq_one_letter_code
_entity_poly.pdbx_strand_id
1 'polypeptide(L)'
;MNDLGTLNRRNFFNWGIRGIGATAFASLLARDTTAQVSSLGQTAFPNFAPRAKRAIHISLVGGMSHIDSYDHKPGLDKAHGKPLGSNEKPDIFFGKVGLLRKSDFQFKPRGQSGLWLSDMFPNIAEMADQMTVIRSMTTDSANHTPALFFANSGFEFNGFPSVGSWVSYGLGCETESLPAFVVLSDGRGGPNGGASNWTSGFLPSQHQGVELRSGKTPVRDLIPAIEQPKGSDAAARDFLQKLNARHADRSGADAMLS
;
A
#
# COMPACT_ATOMS: atom_id res chain seq x y z
N MET A 1 -53.57 29.27 -20.11
CA MET A 1 -54.04 27.87 -20.06
C MET A 1 -53.44 27.14 -21.25
N ASN A 2 -52.62 26.13 -20.98
CA ASN A 2 -52.14 25.05 -21.85
C ASN A 2 -51.35 25.40 -23.13
N ASP A 3 -50.03 25.46 -23.01
CA ASP A 3 -49.11 25.11 -24.09
C ASP A 3 -48.41 23.80 -23.70
N LEU A 4 -49.11 22.67 -23.84
CA LEU A 4 -48.54 21.34 -23.72
C LEU A 4 -47.83 21.04 -25.04
N GLY A 5 -46.61 21.58 -25.17
CA GLY A 5 -45.73 21.38 -26.32
C GLY A 5 -45.66 19.89 -26.71
N THR A 6 -46.03 19.61 -27.96
CA THR A 6 -46.06 18.26 -28.54
C THR A 6 -44.80 17.47 -28.20
N LEU A 7 -44.97 16.30 -27.57
CA LEU A 7 -43.94 15.30 -27.30
C LEU A 7 -43.38 14.78 -28.63
N ASN A 8 -42.44 15.52 -29.22
CA ASN A 8 -41.69 15.03 -30.37
C ASN A 8 -40.56 14.10 -29.91
N ARG A 9 -40.09 13.24 -30.81
CA ARG A 9 -39.02 12.25 -30.55
C ARG A 9 -37.82 12.86 -29.83
N ARG A 10 -37.39 14.07 -30.24
CA ARG A 10 -36.24 14.77 -29.65
C ARG A 10 -36.51 15.18 -28.20
N ASN A 11 -37.68 15.72 -27.90
CA ASN A 11 -38.07 16.11 -26.54
C ASN A 11 -38.27 14.90 -25.63
N PHE A 12 -38.81 13.79 -26.15
CA PHE A 12 -38.94 12.53 -25.41
C PHE A 12 -37.56 11.95 -25.04
N PHE A 13 -36.62 11.84 -25.99
CA PHE A 13 -35.27 11.36 -25.70
C PHE A 13 -34.48 12.32 -24.80
N ASN A 14 -34.63 13.64 -24.97
CA ASN A 14 -34.00 14.62 -24.09
C ASN A 14 -34.52 14.53 -22.65
N TRP A 15 -35.81 14.28 -22.46
CA TRP A 15 -36.41 14.08 -21.13
C TRP A 15 -35.88 12.80 -20.47
N GLY A 16 -35.82 11.69 -21.21
CA GLY A 16 -35.24 10.43 -20.72
C GLY A 16 -33.76 10.54 -20.35
N ILE A 17 -32.94 11.16 -21.20
CA ILE A 17 -31.50 11.37 -20.94
C ILE A 17 -31.29 12.24 -19.68
N ARG A 18 -32.07 13.31 -19.53
CA ARG A 18 -31.99 14.17 -18.34
C ARG A 18 -32.47 13.46 -17.08
N GLY A 19 -33.51 12.63 -17.17
CA GLY A 19 -34.01 11.83 -16.06
C GLY A 19 -33.00 10.80 -15.58
N ILE A 20 -32.42 10.02 -16.50
CA ILE A 20 -31.39 9.02 -16.16
C ILE A 20 -30.13 9.69 -15.59
N GLY A 21 -29.70 10.81 -16.18
CA GLY A 21 -28.57 11.58 -15.66
C GLY A 21 -28.82 12.12 -14.26
N ALA A 22 -30.02 12.64 -13.99
CA ALA A 22 -30.41 13.13 -12.66
C ALA A 22 -30.50 11.99 -11.64
N THR A 23 -31.03 10.83 -12.00
CA THR A 23 -31.08 9.65 -11.12
C THR A 23 -29.68 9.11 -10.84
N ALA A 24 -28.79 9.04 -11.83
CA ALA A 24 -27.40 8.65 -11.63
C ALA A 24 -26.67 9.64 -10.70
N PHE A 25 -26.86 10.95 -10.92
CA PHE A 25 -26.28 11.99 -10.06
C PHE A 25 -26.82 11.94 -8.63
N ALA A 26 -28.14 11.78 -8.46
CA ALA A 26 -28.76 11.62 -7.14
C ALA A 26 -28.31 10.33 -6.45
N SER A 27 -28.10 9.23 -7.19
CA SER A 27 -27.55 7.99 -6.66
C SER A 27 -26.10 8.17 -6.20
N LEU A 28 -25.27 8.88 -6.96
CA LEU A 28 -23.89 9.21 -6.55
C LEU A 28 -23.87 10.11 -5.31
N LEU A 29 -24.69 11.17 -5.28
CA LEU A 29 -24.83 12.04 -4.10
C LEU A 29 -25.35 11.28 -2.87
N ALA A 30 -26.34 10.40 -3.06
CA ALA A 30 -26.85 9.56 -1.99
C ALA A 30 -25.77 8.61 -1.49
N ARG A 31 -24.95 8.02 -2.37
CA ARG A 31 -23.81 7.18 -1.98
C ARG A 31 -22.76 7.96 -1.20
N ASP A 32 -22.37 9.15 -1.65
CA ASP A 32 -21.45 10.02 -0.92
C ASP A 32 -22.01 10.38 0.47
N THR A 33 -23.31 10.66 0.54
CA THR A 33 -23.99 10.95 1.81
C THR A 33 -24.13 9.70 2.70
N THR A 34 -24.33 8.51 2.13
CA THR A 34 -24.44 7.26 2.91
C THR A 34 -23.08 6.79 3.40
N ALA A 35 -22.00 7.02 2.65
CA ALA A 35 -20.62 6.85 3.11
C ALA A 35 -20.28 7.82 4.26
N GLN A 36 -20.88 9.01 4.28
CA GLN A 36 -20.83 9.92 5.44
C GLN A 36 -21.70 9.42 6.60
N VAL A 37 -22.87 8.81 6.36
CA VAL A 37 -23.77 8.34 7.43
C VAL A 37 -23.33 7.00 8.06
N SER A 38 -22.71 6.08 7.31
CA SER A 38 -22.05 4.91 7.88
C SER A 38 -20.87 5.29 8.79
N SER A 39 -20.26 6.46 8.56
CA SER A 39 -19.26 7.05 9.45
C SER A 39 -19.81 7.76 10.70
N LEU A 40 -21.14 7.93 10.78
CA LEU A 40 -21.82 8.59 11.90
C LEU A 40 -22.36 7.59 12.95
N GLY A 41 -22.42 6.28 12.65
CA GLY A 41 -22.86 5.23 13.59
C GLY A 41 -21.72 4.59 14.41
N GLN A 42 -20.52 4.62 13.87
CA GLN A 42 -19.24 4.39 14.55
C GLN A 42 -18.36 5.52 14.08
N THR A 43 -17.67 6.24 14.97
CA THR A 43 -16.67 7.23 14.60
C THR A 43 -15.66 6.60 13.63
N ALA A 44 -15.90 6.69 12.32
CA ALA A 44 -15.06 6.00 11.36
C ALA A 44 -13.70 6.67 11.39
N PHE A 45 -12.71 5.93 11.85
CA PHE A 45 -11.34 6.38 11.79
C PHE A 45 -10.86 6.32 10.33
N PRO A 46 -10.19 7.36 9.81
CA PRO A 46 -9.88 8.61 10.50
C PRO A 46 -11.03 9.64 10.40
N ASN A 47 -11.30 10.31 11.52
CA ASN A 47 -12.30 11.36 11.66
C ASN A 47 -11.80 12.75 11.21
N PHE A 48 -10.80 12.80 10.33
CA PHE A 48 -10.19 14.04 9.83
C PHE A 48 -9.90 13.92 8.34
N ALA A 49 -9.97 15.05 7.63
CA ALA A 49 -9.66 15.09 6.20
C ALA A 49 -8.18 14.75 5.97
N PRO A 50 -7.86 13.76 5.12
CA PRO A 50 -6.48 13.38 4.88
C PRO A 50 -5.71 14.50 4.16
N ARG A 51 -4.49 14.78 4.62
CA ARG A 51 -3.60 15.77 3.98
C ARG A 51 -2.90 15.19 2.75
N ALA A 52 -2.62 13.88 2.76
CA ALA A 52 -2.04 13.16 1.64
C ALA A 52 -3.14 12.47 0.84
N LYS A 53 -3.01 12.45 -0.49
CA LYS A 53 -3.95 11.74 -1.38
C LYS A 53 -3.44 10.35 -1.76
N ARG A 54 -2.12 10.19 -1.84
CA ARG A 54 -1.43 8.99 -2.34
C ARG A 54 -0.12 8.82 -1.60
N ALA A 55 0.27 7.58 -1.32
CA ALA A 55 1.57 7.23 -0.77
C ALA A 55 2.25 6.18 -1.65
N ILE A 56 3.54 6.36 -1.89
CA ILE A 56 4.39 5.38 -2.59
C ILE A 56 5.47 4.96 -1.61
N HIS A 57 5.49 3.68 -1.26
CA HIS A 57 6.52 3.09 -0.43
C HIS A 57 7.45 2.24 -1.28
N ILE A 58 8.73 2.58 -1.31
CA ILE A 58 9.76 1.85 -2.05
C ILE A 58 10.68 1.14 -1.06
N SER A 59 10.61 -0.19 -1.02
CA SER A 59 11.49 -1.02 -0.21
C SER A 59 12.62 -1.57 -1.08
N LEU A 60 13.85 -1.11 -0.83
CA LEU A 60 15.05 -1.57 -1.53
C LEU A 60 15.63 -2.82 -0.85
N VAL A 61 14.95 -3.93 -1.06
CA VAL A 61 15.31 -5.26 -0.52
C VAL A 61 16.72 -5.63 -1.00
N GLY A 62 17.57 -6.07 -0.09
CA GLY A 62 19.00 -6.32 -0.34
C GLY A 62 19.92 -5.22 0.17
N GLY A 63 19.35 -4.08 0.59
CA GLY A 63 20.06 -3.06 1.36
C GLY A 63 20.80 -2.07 0.49
N MET A 64 20.16 -0.93 0.23
CA MET A 64 20.90 0.25 -0.21
C MET A 64 21.79 0.75 0.93
N SER A 65 23.08 0.96 0.65
CA SER A 65 24.00 1.51 1.64
C SER A 65 23.57 2.93 2.03
N HIS A 66 23.13 3.09 3.26
CA HIS A 66 22.76 4.39 3.82
C HIS A 66 23.99 5.30 3.97
N ILE A 67 25.15 4.72 4.24
CA ILE A 67 26.45 5.41 4.38
C ILE A 67 26.89 6.01 3.04
N ASP A 68 26.57 5.35 1.92
CA ASP A 68 26.89 5.84 0.58
C ASP A 68 25.84 6.80 0.01
N SER A 69 24.66 6.93 0.62
CA SER A 69 23.52 7.64 0.04
C SER A 69 23.06 8.87 0.84
N TYR A 70 22.50 8.67 2.03
CA TYR A 70 21.77 9.71 2.79
C TYR A 70 22.33 10.00 4.19
N ASP A 71 23.29 9.20 4.66
CA ASP A 71 23.83 9.28 6.02
C ASP A 71 25.34 9.57 6.02
N HIS A 72 25.68 10.86 5.92
CA HIS A 72 27.06 11.31 5.91
C HIS A 72 27.75 11.03 7.25
N LYS A 73 28.76 10.15 7.23
CA LYS A 73 29.59 9.79 8.40
C LYS A 73 31.06 10.14 8.17
N PRO A 74 31.48 11.42 8.33
CA PRO A 74 32.86 11.86 8.05
C PRO A 74 33.92 11.17 8.93
N GLY A 75 33.52 10.63 10.09
CA GLY A 75 34.41 9.80 10.91
C GLY A 75 34.93 8.55 10.20
N LEU A 76 34.17 8.01 9.23
CA LEU A 76 34.56 6.81 8.48
C LEU A 76 35.73 7.07 7.53
N ASP A 77 35.98 8.32 7.11
CA ASP A 77 37.14 8.65 6.28
C ASP A 77 38.45 8.36 7.01
N LYS A 78 38.50 8.68 8.31
CA LYS A 78 39.66 8.43 9.18
C LYS A 78 39.73 6.98 9.66
N ALA A 79 38.57 6.32 9.75
CA ALA A 79 38.45 4.94 10.22
C ALA A 79 38.56 3.90 9.10
N HIS A 80 38.59 4.34 7.83
CA HIS A 80 38.62 3.44 6.68
C HIS A 80 39.77 2.43 6.77
N GLY A 81 39.44 1.15 6.57
CA GLY A 81 40.41 0.05 6.62
C GLY A 81 40.83 -0.36 8.02
N LYS A 82 40.26 0.24 9.08
CA LYS A 82 40.54 -0.15 10.46
C LYS A 82 39.43 -1.08 10.99
N PRO A 83 39.76 -1.98 11.93
CA PRO A 83 38.73 -2.76 12.61
C PRO A 83 37.79 -1.86 13.42
N LEU A 84 36.60 -2.35 13.74
CA LEU A 84 35.70 -1.70 14.66
C LEU A 84 36.38 -1.57 16.03
N GLY A 85 36.63 -0.34 16.48
CA GLY A 85 37.36 -0.04 17.71
C GLY A 85 36.51 -0.08 18.99
N SER A 86 35.26 -0.57 18.91
CA SER A 86 34.35 -0.68 20.06
C SER A 86 34.37 -2.07 20.66
N ASN A 87 34.08 -2.16 21.96
CA ASN A 87 33.80 -3.44 22.62
C ASN A 87 32.39 -3.98 22.30
N GLU A 88 31.55 -3.17 21.63
CA GLU A 88 30.26 -3.61 21.11
C GLU A 88 30.45 -4.73 20.09
N LYS A 89 29.55 -5.73 20.15
CA LYS A 89 29.53 -6.87 19.24
C LYS A 89 28.25 -6.77 18.41
N PRO A 90 28.31 -6.18 17.21
CA PRO A 90 27.17 -6.14 16.30
C PRO A 90 26.67 -7.55 16.02
N ASP A 91 25.35 -7.71 16.00
CA ASP A 91 24.73 -8.95 15.54
C ASP A 91 24.97 -9.10 14.04
N ILE A 92 25.48 -10.26 13.63
CA ILE A 92 25.82 -10.56 12.23
C ILE A 92 25.14 -11.86 11.84
N PHE A 93 24.35 -11.82 10.79
CA PHE A 93 23.63 -13.01 10.32
C PHE A 93 24.58 -14.08 9.78
N PHE A 94 25.62 -13.67 9.04
CA PHE A 94 26.71 -14.53 8.57
C PHE A 94 28.07 -13.80 8.59
N GLY A 95 29.14 -14.55 8.87
CA GLY A 95 30.51 -14.10 8.68
C GLY A 95 31.17 -13.48 9.92
N LYS A 96 32.00 -12.46 9.70
CA LYS A 96 32.71 -11.71 10.74
C LYS A 96 32.57 -10.22 10.45
N VAL A 97 32.57 -9.39 11.48
CA VAL A 97 32.63 -7.93 11.31
C VAL A 97 33.90 -7.58 10.53
N GLY A 98 33.70 -6.94 9.38
CA GLY A 98 34.79 -6.51 8.50
C GLY A 98 35.49 -5.25 8.99
N LEU A 99 36.38 -4.71 8.16
CA LEU A 99 36.98 -3.40 8.38
C LEU A 99 35.97 -2.29 8.09
N LEU A 100 36.06 -1.18 8.81
CA LEU A 100 35.24 -0.01 8.59
C LEU A 100 35.49 0.55 7.18
N ARG A 101 34.41 0.88 6.48
CA ARG A 101 34.45 1.35 5.10
C ARG A 101 33.93 2.78 5.03
N LYS A 102 34.73 3.68 4.43
CA LYS A 102 34.23 5.02 4.06
C LYS A 102 33.24 4.93 2.91
N SER A 103 32.45 5.98 2.73
CA SER A 103 31.63 6.17 1.54
C SER A 103 32.51 6.17 0.29
N ASP A 104 32.04 5.53 -0.78
CA ASP A 104 32.66 5.63 -2.11
C ASP A 104 32.22 6.87 -2.89
N PHE A 105 31.17 7.54 -2.42
CA PHE A 105 30.60 8.73 -3.04
C PHE A 105 30.90 9.97 -2.21
N GLN A 106 31.16 11.08 -2.91
CA GLN A 106 31.33 12.39 -2.26
C GLN A 106 29.99 12.89 -1.73
N PHE A 107 30.03 13.43 -0.51
CA PHE A 107 28.88 14.08 0.12
C PHE A 107 29.06 15.60 0.09
N LYS A 108 27.97 16.31 -0.12
CA LYS A 108 27.93 17.77 0.00
C LYS A 108 26.58 18.24 0.52
N PRO A 109 26.52 19.40 1.22
CA PRO A 109 25.25 20.03 1.57
C PRO A 109 24.46 20.33 0.29
N ARG A 110 23.15 20.08 0.32
CA ARG A 110 22.23 20.30 -0.79
C ARG A 110 21.08 21.20 -0.39
N GLY A 111 20.58 21.95 -1.38
CA GLY A 111 19.44 22.84 -1.20
C GLY A 111 19.67 23.91 -0.13
N GLN A 112 18.57 24.51 0.30
CA GLN A 112 18.54 25.49 1.39
C GLN A 112 18.54 24.81 2.77
N SER A 113 18.04 23.57 2.85
CA SER A 113 18.04 22.74 4.04
C SER A 113 19.45 22.37 4.51
N GLY A 114 20.44 22.38 3.62
CA GLY A 114 21.81 21.97 3.92
C GLY A 114 21.93 20.47 4.17
N LEU A 115 20.95 19.66 3.75
CA LEU A 115 21.01 18.21 3.90
C LEU A 115 22.24 17.66 3.19
N TRP A 116 23.04 16.86 3.90
CA TRP A 116 24.20 16.18 3.35
C TRP A 116 23.75 14.94 2.58
N LEU A 117 23.85 15.00 1.25
CA LEU A 117 23.52 13.90 0.35
C LEU A 117 24.70 13.59 -0.56
N SER A 118 24.89 12.31 -0.89
CA SER A 118 25.98 11.91 -1.76
C SER A 118 25.70 12.21 -3.23
N ASP A 119 26.74 12.16 -4.06
CA ASP A 119 26.64 12.19 -5.52
C ASP A 119 26.21 10.84 -6.14
N MET A 120 25.83 9.83 -5.33
CA MET A 120 25.33 8.53 -5.83
C MET A 120 24.02 8.69 -6.62
N PHE A 121 23.15 9.60 -6.17
CA PHE A 121 21.87 9.89 -6.82
C PHE A 121 21.74 11.39 -7.09
N PRO A 122 22.45 11.92 -8.10
CA PRO A 122 22.58 13.37 -8.29
C PRO A 122 21.22 14.06 -8.49
N ASN A 123 20.32 13.45 -9.26
CA ASN A 123 18.98 14.00 -9.50
C ASN A 123 18.07 13.95 -8.25
N ILE A 124 18.27 12.95 -7.38
CA ILE A 124 17.55 12.89 -6.09
C ILE A 124 18.10 13.96 -5.15
N ALA A 125 19.42 14.18 -5.17
CA ALA A 125 20.07 15.16 -4.32
C ALA A 125 19.62 16.61 -4.61
N GLU A 126 19.15 16.91 -5.82
CA GLU A 126 18.54 18.21 -6.17
C GLU A 126 17.20 18.44 -5.46
N MET A 127 16.54 17.39 -4.97
CA MET A 127 15.26 17.47 -4.25
C MET A 127 15.42 17.57 -2.73
N ALA A 128 16.62 17.86 -2.22
CA ALA A 128 16.92 17.87 -0.78
C ALA A 128 15.89 18.65 0.06
N ASP A 129 15.44 19.81 -0.40
CA ASP A 129 14.49 20.66 0.34
C ASP A 129 13.05 20.08 0.38
N GLN A 130 12.78 19.03 -0.39
CA GLN A 130 11.52 18.28 -0.40
C GLN A 130 11.64 16.94 0.33
N MET A 131 12.80 16.63 0.90
CA MET A 131 13.09 15.36 1.53
C MET A 131 13.18 15.49 3.05
N THR A 132 12.77 14.42 3.74
CA THR A 132 13.06 14.22 5.16
C THR A 132 13.83 12.92 5.32
N VAL A 133 14.97 12.99 5.99
CA VAL A 133 15.81 11.82 6.27
C VAL A 133 15.65 11.44 7.74
N ILE A 134 15.09 10.25 7.98
CA ILE A 134 14.91 9.70 9.33
C ILE A 134 16.10 8.78 9.63
N ARG A 135 16.96 9.18 10.57
CA ARG A 135 18.16 8.44 11.00
C ARG A 135 17.99 7.67 12.31
N SER A 136 16.81 7.79 12.92
CA SER A 136 16.48 7.20 14.23
C SER A 136 15.87 5.81 14.14
N MET A 137 15.83 5.20 12.96
CA MET A 137 15.28 3.86 12.79
C MET A 137 16.30 2.81 13.26
N THR A 138 15.86 1.91 14.13
CA THR A 138 16.63 0.77 14.63
C THR A 138 15.82 -0.51 14.48
N THR A 139 16.49 -1.65 14.54
CA THR A 139 15.86 -2.97 14.57
C THR A 139 16.70 -3.90 15.44
N ASP A 140 16.05 -4.88 16.04
CA ASP A 140 16.70 -5.85 16.93
C ASP A 140 17.14 -7.14 16.21
N SER A 141 16.93 -7.22 14.88
CA SER A 141 17.21 -8.42 14.09
C SER A 141 18.17 -8.14 12.95
N ALA A 142 19.27 -8.90 12.88
CA ALA A 142 20.18 -8.92 11.72
C ALA A 142 19.66 -9.81 10.57
N ASN A 143 18.56 -10.53 10.78
CA ASN A 143 17.99 -11.45 9.79
C ASN A 143 17.11 -10.69 8.78
N HIS A 144 17.22 -11.03 7.50
CA HIS A 144 16.46 -10.41 6.42
C HIS A 144 14.93 -10.51 6.60
N THR A 145 14.39 -11.68 6.95
CA THR A 145 12.92 -11.85 7.02
C THR A 145 12.32 -11.01 8.14
N PRO A 146 12.81 -11.08 9.38
CA PRO A 146 12.24 -10.28 10.47
C PRO A 146 12.53 -8.78 10.33
N ALA A 147 13.68 -8.38 9.77
CA ALA A 147 13.95 -6.96 9.47
C ALA A 147 12.97 -6.39 8.42
N LEU A 148 12.56 -7.18 7.43
CA LEU A 148 11.55 -6.77 6.45
C LEU A 148 10.16 -6.64 7.08
N PHE A 149 9.79 -7.52 8.01
CA PHE A 149 8.56 -7.36 8.79
C PHE A 149 8.63 -6.09 9.62
N PHE A 150 9.75 -5.84 10.32
CA PHE A 150 9.92 -4.63 11.12
C PHE A 150 9.82 -3.36 10.28
N ALA A 151 10.44 -3.34 9.09
CA ALA A 151 10.37 -2.20 8.19
C ALA A 151 8.94 -1.94 7.66
N ASN A 152 8.14 -2.98 7.48
CA ASN A 152 6.79 -2.85 6.92
C ASN A 152 5.70 -2.71 7.99
N SER A 153 5.84 -3.29 9.18
CA SER A 153 4.79 -3.32 10.21
C SER A 153 5.22 -2.75 11.56
N GLY A 154 6.52 -2.54 11.77
CA GLY A 154 7.10 -2.18 13.07
C GLY A 154 7.29 -3.38 14.02
N PHE A 155 6.98 -4.61 13.58
CA PHE A 155 7.09 -5.82 14.38
C PHE A 155 7.98 -6.86 13.72
N GLU A 156 8.73 -7.59 14.54
CA GLU A 156 9.64 -8.66 14.06
C GLU A 156 8.87 -9.87 13.48
N PHE A 157 7.65 -10.12 13.95
CA PHE A 157 6.82 -11.25 13.54
C PHE A 157 5.75 -10.85 12.53
N ASN A 158 5.27 -11.85 11.77
CA ASN A 158 4.13 -11.67 10.88
C ASN A 158 2.81 -11.53 11.65
N GLY A 159 1.75 -11.15 10.95
CA GLY A 159 0.39 -11.00 11.51
C GLY A 159 0.01 -9.56 11.85
N PHE A 160 0.95 -8.62 11.77
CA PHE A 160 0.68 -7.19 11.93
C PHE A 160 0.42 -6.51 10.59
N PRO A 161 -0.51 -5.54 10.52
CA PRO A 161 -0.79 -4.84 9.28
C PRO A 161 0.45 -4.09 8.78
N SER A 162 0.73 -4.23 7.48
CA SER A 162 1.80 -3.46 6.85
C SER A 162 1.46 -1.96 6.78
N VAL A 163 2.47 -1.12 6.56
CA VAL A 163 2.33 0.31 6.37
C VAL A 163 1.38 0.62 5.21
N GLY A 164 1.40 -0.17 4.13
CA GLY A 164 0.47 -0.02 3.01
C GLY A 164 -0.97 -0.34 3.41
N SER A 165 -1.17 -1.33 4.29
CA SER A 165 -2.47 -1.69 4.85
C SER A 165 -3.02 -0.59 5.75
N TRP A 166 -2.17 0.02 6.59
CA TRP A 166 -2.54 1.18 7.41
C TRP A 166 -2.86 2.41 6.58
N VAL A 167 -2.10 2.66 5.52
CA VAL A 167 -2.38 3.74 4.57
C VAL A 167 -3.72 3.50 3.86
N SER A 168 -3.99 2.27 3.43
CA SER A 168 -5.27 1.88 2.82
C SER A 168 -6.45 2.07 3.78
N TYR A 169 -6.27 1.69 5.05
CA TYR A 169 -7.28 1.89 6.09
C TYR A 169 -7.51 3.38 6.40
N GLY A 170 -6.44 4.15 6.53
CA GLY A 170 -6.51 5.57 6.86
C GLY A 170 -6.99 6.45 5.71
N LEU A 171 -6.56 6.21 4.48
CA LEU A 171 -6.97 7.02 3.33
C LEU A 171 -8.29 6.57 2.71
N GLY A 172 -8.72 5.33 2.97
CA GLY A 172 -9.86 4.72 2.31
C GLY A 172 -9.57 4.39 0.85
N CYS A 173 -10.63 4.14 0.08
CA CYS A 173 -10.55 3.84 -1.34
C CYS A 173 -11.41 4.81 -2.15
N GLU A 174 -10.87 5.37 -3.23
CA GLU A 174 -11.61 6.24 -4.18
C GLU A 174 -12.51 5.42 -5.14
N THR A 175 -12.40 4.08 -5.15
CA THR A 175 -13.07 3.20 -6.11
C THR A 175 -13.52 1.89 -5.47
N GLU A 176 -14.64 1.34 -5.95
CA GLU A 176 -15.14 0.02 -5.53
C GLU A 176 -14.61 -1.12 -6.41
N SER A 177 -13.95 -0.80 -7.53
CA SER A 177 -13.60 -1.79 -8.55
C SER A 177 -12.11 -2.11 -8.61
N LEU A 178 -11.27 -1.38 -7.88
CA LEU A 178 -9.82 -1.59 -7.84
C LEU A 178 -9.32 -1.59 -6.39
N PRO A 179 -8.24 -2.34 -6.09
CA PRO A 179 -7.66 -2.35 -4.75
C PRO A 179 -7.03 -1.00 -4.41
N ALA A 180 -7.23 -0.55 -3.16
CA ALA A 180 -6.59 0.66 -2.62
C ALA A 180 -5.08 0.48 -2.38
N PHE A 181 -4.63 -0.75 -2.12
CA PHE A 181 -3.23 -1.08 -1.86
C PHE A 181 -2.70 -2.07 -2.90
N VAL A 182 -1.83 -1.57 -3.77
CA VAL A 182 -1.17 -2.34 -4.82
C VAL A 182 0.31 -2.53 -4.47
N VAL A 183 0.81 -3.74 -4.66
CA VAL A 183 2.21 -4.11 -4.49
C VAL A 183 2.83 -4.39 -5.85
N LEU A 184 3.89 -3.66 -6.18
CA LEU A 184 4.64 -3.87 -7.42
C LEU A 184 5.94 -4.59 -7.07
N SER A 185 5.99 -5.87 -7.43
CA SER A 185 7.16 -6.72 -7.16
C SER A 185 8.18 -6.63 -8.29
N ASP A 186 9.47 -6.75 -7.94
CA ASP A 186 10.55 -6.90 -8.91
C ASP A 186 10.42 -8.26 -9.63
N GLY A 187 10.55 -8.24 -10.96
CA GLY A 187 10.50 -9.47 -11.78
C GLY A 187 11.64 -10.45 -11.50
N ARG A 188 12.70 -10.02 -10.80
CA ARG A 188 13.83 -10.86 -10.39
C ARG A 188 13.54 -11.73 -9.16
N GLY A 189 12.53 -11.36 -8.37
CA GLY A 189 12.16 -12.08 -7.15
C GLY A 189 11.48 -11.20 -6.11
N GLY A 190 10.65 -11.81 -5.26
CA GLY A 190 10.00 -11.14 -4.15
C GLY A 190 10.87 -11.06 -2.88
N PRO A 191 10.48 -10.23 -1.90
CA PRO A 191 11.17 -10.15 -0.62
C PRO A 191 11.08 -11.47 0.17
N ASN A 192 12.06 -11.69 1.04
CA ASN A 192 11.99 -12.76 2.03
C ASN A 192 10.70 -12.62 2.87
N GLY A 193 10.01 -13.73 3.15
CA GLY A 193 8.70 -13.72 3.81
C GLY A 193 7.51 -13.52 2.87
N GLY A 194 7.74 -13.20 1.59
CA GLY A 194 6.70 -13.14 0.56
C GLY A 194 5.56 -12.19 0.91
N ALA A 195 4.32 -12.63 0.67
CA ALA A 195 3.12 -11.82 0.86
C ALA A 195 2.87 -11.36 2.31
N SER A 196 3.54 -11.96 3.29
CA SER A 196 3.48 -11.52 4.68
C SER A 196 3.99 -10.09 4.88
N ASN A 197 4.81 -9.56 3.98
CA ASN A 197 5.33 -8.20 4.04
C ASN A 197 4.28 -7.11 3.76
N TRP A 198 3.17 -7.47 3.12
CA TRP A 198 2.08 -6.54 2.75
C TRP A 198 0.71 -7.06 3.21
N THR A 199 0.71 -7.74 4.35
CA THR A 199 -0.50 -8.32 4.94
C THR A 199 -1.43 -7.24 5.52
N SER A 200 -2.74 -7.45 5.45
CA SER A 200 -3.70 -6.66 6.24
C SER A 200 -3.61 -6.96 7.74
N GLY A 201 -2.96 -8.06 8.13
CA GLY A 201 -2.89 -8.49 9.53
C GLY A 201 -4.30 -8.67 10.09
N PHE A 202 -4.58 -8.00 11.21
CA PHE A 202 -5.91 -7.96 11.82
C PHE A 202 -6.87 -6.92 11.21
N LEU A 203 -6.43 -6.11 10.24
CA LEU A 203 -7.34 -5.23 9.50
C LEU A 203 -8.20 -6.05 8.52
N PRO A 204 -9.41 -5.55 8.18
CA PRO A 204 -10.25 -6.19 7.17
C PRO A 204 -9.49 -6.50 5.87
N SER A 205 -9.83 -7.62 5.25
CA SER A 205 -9.14 -8.16 4.07
C SER A 205 -9.13 -7.21 2.86
N GLN A 206 -10.05 -6.23 2.81
CA GLN A 206 -10.03 -5.16 1.80
C GLN A 206 -8.74 -4.31 1.81
N HIS A 207 -8.00 -4.32 2.92
CA HIS A 207 -6.71 -3.62 3.06
C HIS A 207 -5.50 -4.52 2.77
N GLN A 208 -5.71 -5.74 2.30
CA GLN A 208 -4.63 -6.64 1.88
C GLN A 208 -3.94 -6.11 0.62
N GLY A 209 -2.61 -6.10 0.60
CA GLY A 209 -1.86 -5.72 -0.59
C GLY A 209 -2.09 -6.70 -1.74
N VAL A 210 -2.46 -6.17 -2.91
CA VAL A 210 -2.63 -6.94 -4.14
C VAL A 210 -1.38 -6.83 -4.99
N GLU A 211 -0.67 -7.95 -5.16
CA GLU A 211 0.52 -8.02 -5.99
C GLU A 211 0.17 -7.95 -7.48
N LEU A 212 0.78 -7.00 -8.20
CA LEU A 212 0.81 -6.97 -9.66
C LEU A 212 2.22 -7.29 -10.14
N ARG A 213 2.32 -8.38 -10.91
CA ARG A 213 3.59 -8.87 -11.46
C ARG A 213 3.86 -8.26 -12.82
N SER A 214 5.14 -8.22 -13.18
CA SER A 214 5.55 -7.89 -14.54
C SER A 214 5.11 -8.99 -15.52
N GLY A 215 4.78 -8.62 -16.77
CA GLY A 215 4.48 -9.56 -17.85
C GLY A 215 3.03 -9.52 -18.32
N LYS A 216 2.64 -10.53 -19.11
CA LYS A 216 1.31 -10.61 -19.77
C LYS A 216 0.16 -10.95 -18.81
N THR A 217 0.47 -11.57 -17.68
CA THR A 217 -0.52 -12.01 -16.68
C THR A 217 -0.12 -11.41 -15.32
N PRO A 218 -0.45 -10.14 -15.06
CA PRO A 218 0.03 -9.43 -13.87
C PRO A 218 -0.65 -9.91 -12.58
N VAL A 219 -1.87 -10.42 -12.68
CA VAL A 219 -2.63 -10.97 -11.54
C VAL A 219 -2.56 -12.48 -11.59
N ARG A 220 -2.10 -13.10 -10.51
CA ARG A 220 -2.03 -14.56 -10.40
C ARG A 220 -3.44 -15.15 -10.39
N ASP A 221 -3.62 -16.32 -11.00
CA ASP A 221 -4.87 -17.08 -10.97
C ASP A 221 -6.09 -16.32 -11.54
N LEU A 222 -5.87 -15.27 -12.36
CA LEU A 222 -6.94 -14.49 -12.99
C LEU A 222 -7.69 -15.29 -14.06
N ILE A 223 -7.00 -16.23 -14.71
CA ILE A 223 -7.56 -17.08 -15.75
C ILE A 223 -7.60 -18.51 -15.21
N PRO A 224 -8.74 -19.20 -15.29
CA PRO A 224 -8.85 -20.59 -14.87
C PRO A 224 -7.79 -21.47 -15.57
N ALA A 225 -7.15 -22.35 -14.80
CA ALA A 225 -6.16 -23.29 -15.34
C ALA A 225 -6.76 -24.30 -16.32
N ILE A 226 -8.07 -24.53 -16.22
CA ILE A 226 -8.86 -25.38 -17.10
C ILE A 226 -10.09 -24.60 -17.58
N GLU A 227 -10.47 -24.78 -18.85
CA GLU A 227 -11.66 -24.16 -19.40
C GLU A 227 -12.90 -24.61 -18.63
N GLN A 228 -13.67 -23.64 -18.15
CA GLN A 228 -14.91 -23.90 -17.43
C GLN A 228 -16.09 -23.77 -18.39
N PRO A 229 -17.11 -24.64 -18.29
CA PRO A 229 -18.36 -24.42 -18.99
C PRO A 229 -18.93 -23.01 -18.73
N LYS A 230 -19.53 -22.41 -19.76
CA LYS A 230 -20.18 -21.10 -19.60
C LYS A 230 -21.23 -21.18 -18.50
N GLY A 231 -21.15 -20.27 -17.53
CA GLY A 231 -22.07 -20.19 -16.40
C GLY A 231 -21.63 -20.93 -15.13
N SER A 232 -20.51 -21.68 -15.14
CA SER A 232 -20.00 -22.36 -13.94
C SER A 232 -19.81 -21.40 -12.76
N ASP A 233 -19.18 -20.25 -12.99
CA ASP A 233 -18.99 -19.23 -11.95
C ASP A 233 -20.30 -18.69 -11.38
N ALA A 234 -21.30 -18.45 -12.23
CA ALA A 234 -22.61 -17.97 -11.80
C ALA A 234 -23.32 -19.04 -10.96
N ALA A 235 -23.32 -20.29 -11.41
CA ALA A 235 -23.89 -21.42 -10.67
C ALA A 235 -23.19 -21.62 -9.30
N ALA A 236 -21.86 -21.47 -9.24
CA ALA A 236 -21.10 -21.55 -8.01
C ALA A 236 -21.48 -20.42 -7.03
N ARG A 237 -21.58 -19.17 -7.53
CA ARG A 237 -22.02 -18.02 -6.71
C ARG A 237 -23.46 -18.19 -6.22
N ASP A 238 -24.37 -18.65 -7.06
CA ASP A 238 -25.77 -18.93 -6.67
C ASP A 238 -25.84 -20.02 -5.59
N PHE A 239 -25.04 -21.06 -5.71
CA PHE A 239 -24.97 -22.11 -4.69
C PHE A 239 -24.40 -21.58 -3.36
N LEU A 240 -23.32 -20.79 -3.40
CA LEU A 240 -22.77 -20.12 -2.22
C LEU A 240 -23.78 -19.19 -1.56
N GLN A 241 -24.54 -18.41 -2.34
CA GLN A 241 -25.60 -17.56 -1.81
C GLN A 241 -26.68 -18.37 -1.09
N LYS A 242 -27.08 -19.53 -1.64
CA LYS A 242 -28.03 -20.43 -0.96
C LYS A 242 -27.48 -20.97 0.36
N LEU A 243 -26.19 -21.29 0.42
CA LEU A 243 -25.54 -21.72 1.67
C LEU A 243 -25.48 -20.59 2.69
N ASN A 244 -25.10 -19.38 2.26
CA ASN A 244 -25.03 -18.19 3.11
C ASN A 244 -26.41 -17.83 3.67
N ALA A 245 -27.46 -17.86 2.84
CA ALA A 245 -28.83 -17.61 3.29
C ALA A 245 -29.28 -18.63 4.34
N ARG A 246 -29.04 -19.93 4.11
CA ARG A 246 -29.35 -20.99 5.09
C ARG A 246 -28.56 -20.85 6.39
N HIS A 247 -27.32 -20.37 6.32
CA HIS A 247 -26.53 -20.10 7.50
C HIS A 247 -27.11 -18.93 8.29
N ALA A 248 -27.40 -17.81 7.61
CA ALA A 248 -28.03 -16.64 8.22
C ALA A 248 -29.37 -16.98 8.89
N ASP A 249 -30.21 -17.82 8.27
CA ASP A 249 -31.48 -18.28 8.85
C ASP A 249 -31.30 -19.05 10.17
N ARG A 250 -30.18 -19.77 10.33
CA ARG A 250 -29.87 -20.57 11.53
C ARG A 250 -29.17 -19.77 12.62
N SER A 251 -28.29 -18.86 12.21
CA SER A 251 -27.36 -18.15 13.09
C SER A 251 -27.88 -16.79 13.54
N GLY A 252 -28.89 -16.24 12.86
CA GLY A 252 -29.27 -14.84 12.97
C GLY A 252 -28.30 -13.92 12.22
N ALA A 253 -28.56 -12.61 12.25
CA ALA A 253 -27.65 -11.61 11.70
C ALA A 253 -26.41 -11.49 12.62
N ASP A 254 -25.23 -11.84 12.09
CA ASP A 254 -23.96 -11.56 12.74
C ASP A 254 -23.52 -10.13 12.40
N ALA A 255 -23.57 -9.24 13.40
CA ALA A 255 -23.21 -7.82 13.24
C ALA A 255 -21.75 -7.60 12.81
N MET A 256 -20.89 -8.63 12.86
CA MET A 256 -19.49 -8.57 12.41
C MET A 256 -19.29 -8.99 10.94
N LEU A 257 -20.32 -9.55 10.28
CA LEU A 257 -20.24 -10.09 8.91
C LEU A 257 -21.22 -9.41 7.92
N SER A 258 -22.02 -8.45 8.37
CA SER A 258 -22.98 -7.67 7.57
C SER A 258 -22.43 -6.34 7.09
#